data_AF-A0A815DEP9-F1
#
_entry.id   AF-A0A815DEP9-F1
#
_cell.length_a   1.000
_cell.length_b   1.000
_cell.length_c   1.000
_cell.angle_alpha   90.00
_cell.angle_beta   90.00
_cell.angle_gamma   90.00
#
_symmetry.space_group_name_H-M   'P 1'
#
loop_
_entity.id
_entity.type
_entity.pdbx_description
1 polymer ?
#
loop_
_entity_poly.entity_id
_entity_poly.type
_entity_poly.pdbx_seq_one_letter_code
_entity_poly.pdbx_strand_id
1 'polypeptide(L)'
;MLLIESYASNNIACSLDGVPCNEFEVPMSVPKYDLTLVVQHNIIDNHIICKWEYSTQFFDEASIGVVSDRFVSLLTQVADKQKQQQFLNSLHILQSHEQKMLHTLNDTHVDYDEGYRSCIAGLFDANAQQDPTQICVALDDTRLTYAQMRDYSNQLADYLVNQCGVQPGDIVMQCVQRSIDMVIGILAILKAHATYCALNPDHPTNRHMTLVDDTHTHFILCHDGTRAAFLWTLLNKPPITLINISTFLLQSSVRKSYSHTQMPNKPDDRAYIVFTSGSTGKPKAVPIRHYNFIACVRACQHLKIFGFTKETTLQTSQCSFDVHVFEILATMVTGGTLVMLKPFGHMDMDYVSRTIAEKHVTWTILTPTITAFLVQFLQDNPDSVVRMQSLRIFGSIGA
;
A
#
# COMPACT_ATOMS: atom_id res chain seq x y z
N MET A 1 22.96 44.81 -3.05
CA MET A 1 21.49 44.95 -2.98
C MET A 1 20.94 44.26 -4.21
N LEU A 2 19.94 43.39 -4.06
CA LEU A 2 19.40 42.58 -5.16
C LEU A 2 17.92 42.92 -5.23
N LEU A 3 17.49 43.50 -6.35
CA LEU A 3 16.12 43.96 -6.57
C LEU A 3 15.46 42.94 -7.50
N ILE A 4 14.46 42.24 -6.99
CA ILE A 4 13.62 41.35 -7.78
C ILE A 4 12.38 42.15 -8.16
N GLU A 5 12.20 42.34 -9.46
CA GLU A 5 10.97 42.86 -10.02
C GLU A 5 10.27 41.74 -10.79
N SER A 6 9.04 41.41 -10.40
CA SER A 6 8.15 40.53 -11.15
C SER A 6 7.07 41.39 -11.81
N TYR A 7 7.29 41.75 -13.05
CA TYR A 7 6.28 42.40 -13.89
C TYR A 7 6.36 41.82 -15.30
N ALA A 8 5.21 41.69 -15.95
CA ALA A 8 5.19 41.64 -17.41
C ALA A 8 5.54 43.05 -17.92
N SER A 9 6.55 43.15 -18.81
CA SER A 9 6.92 44.31 -19.66
C SER A 9 8.11 45.20 -19.23
N ASN A 10 8.81 45.71 -20.25
CA ASN A 10 9.82 46.78 -20.19
C ASN A 10 9.55 47.78 -21.34
N ASN A 11 9.94 49.04 -21.12
CA ASN A 11 9.75 50.19 -21.99
C ASN A 11 10.57 50.16 -23.30
N ILE A 12 9.98 50.64 -24.39
CA ILE A 12 10.70 51.06 -25.60
C ILE A 12 10.45 52.56 -25.78
N ALA A 13 11.52 53.36 -25.79
CA ALA A 13 11.48 54.75 -26.21
C ALA A 13 12.04 54.85 -27.64
N CYS A 14 11.24 55.39 -28.56
CA CYS A 14 11.72 55.87 -29.85
C CYS A 14 11.53 57.39 -29.88
N SER A 15 12.62 58.15 -30.02
CA SER A 15 12.56 59.57 -30.30
C SER A 15 12.61 59.81 -31.81
N LEU A 16 11.63 60.54 -32.34
CA LEU A 16 11.74 61.26 -33.61
C LEU A 16 11.83 62.75 -33.26
N ASP A 17 12.85 63.43 -33.78
CA ASP A 17 13.12 64.83 -33.47
C ASP A 17 11.88 65.72 -33.73
N GLY A 18 11.48 66.45 -32.70
CA GLY A 18 10.48 67.53 -32.80
C GLY A 18 9.02 67.16 -32.55
N VAL A 19 8.68 65.94 -32.13
CA VAL A 19 7.30 65.56 -31.75
C VAL A 19 7.25 65.13 -30.28
N PRO A 20 6.39 65.73 -29.43
CA PRO A 20 6.17 65.22 -28.08
C PRO A 20 5.51 63.84 -28.15
N CYS A 21 6.30 62.81 -27.83
CA CYS A 21 5.82 61.43 -27.73
C CYS A 21 5.28 61.22 -26.31
N ASN A 22 4.00 60.87 -26.19
CA ASN A 22 3.46 60.37 -24.93
C ASN A 22 3.88 58.90 -24.79
N GLU A 23 4.46 58.55 -23.64
CA GLU A 23 4.73 57.17 -23.27
C GLU A 23 3.39 56.42 -23.17
N PHE A 24 3.23 55.37 -23.97
CA PHE A 24 2.14 54.41 -23.81
C PHE A 24 2.75 53.10 -23.33
N GLU A 25 2.40 52.69 -22.12
CA GLU A 25 2.65 51.31 -21.66
C GLU A 25 1.86 50.36 -22.55
N VAL A 26 2.57 49.57 -23.36
CA VAL A 26 1.98 48.47 -24.11
C VAL A 26 2.30 47.18 -23.35
N PRO A 27 1.34 46.61 -22.59
CA PRO A 27 1.56 45.35 -21.89
C PRO A 27 1.40 44.20 -22.88
N MET A 28 2.36 44.02 -23.79
CA MET A 28 2.43 42.82 -24.62
C MET A 28 3.89 42.42 -24.85
N SER A 29 4.46 41.73 -23.88
CA SER A 29 5.48 40.72 -24.17
C SER A 29 4.77 39.37 -24.09
N VAL A 30 4.55 38.72 -25.25
CA VAL A 30 4.24 37.31 -25.26
C VAL A 30 5.53 36.60 -24.85
N PRO A 31 5.55 35.84 -23.74
CA PRO A 31 6.76 35.14 -23.30
C PRO A 31 7.25 34.24 -24.44
N LYS A 32 8.51 34.42 -24.86
CA LYS A 32 9.11 33.65 -25.96
C LYS A 32 9.41 32.21 -25.58
N TYR A 33 9.56 31.96 -24.28
CA TYR A 33 9.86 30.68 -23.65
C TYR A 33 9.01 30.56 -22.38
N ASP A 34 8.90 29.33 -21.84
CA ASP A 34 8.09 29.07 -20.65
C ASP A 34 8.53 29.90 -19.43
N LEU A 35 9.84 30.06 -19.24
CA LEU A 35 10.45 30.87 -18.19
C LEU A 35 11.79 31.45 -18.67
N THR A 36 11.99 32.75 -18.53
CA THR A 36 13.22 33.47 -18.87
C THR A 36 13.65 34.34 -17.69
N LEU A 37 14.91 34.21 -17.27
CA LEU A 37 15.54 35.13 -16.33
C LEU A 37 16.40 36.13 -17.10
N VAL A 38 16.05 37.40 -17.02
CA VAL A 38 16.87 38.49 -17.54
C VAL A 38 17.63 39.11 -16.37
N VAL A 39 18.97 39.04 -16.42
CA VAL A 39 19.85 39.62 -15.40
C VAL A 39 20.53 40.85 -15.98
N GLN A 40 20.41 41.98 -15.29
CA GLN A 40 21.01 43.26 -15.68
C GLN A 40 21.83 43.83 -14.52
N HIS A 41 23.01 44.38 -14.82
CA HIS A 41 23.79 45.13 -13.83
C HIS A 41 23.50 46.62 -13.99
N ASN A 42 22.89 47.21 -12.95
CA ASN A 42 22.76 48.66 -12.87
C ASN A 42 24.09 49.23 -12.35
N ILE A 43 24.82 49.89 -13.25
CA ILE A 43 26.16 50.44 -13.00
C ILE A 43 26.08 51.68 -12.10
N ILE A 44 24.98 52.43 -12.14
CA ILE A 44 24.81 53.68 -11.38
C ILE A 44 24.62 53.37 -9.89
N ASP A 45 23.71 52.44 -9.58
CA ASP A 45 23.37 52.07 -8.21
C ASP A 45 24.13 50.83 -7.70
N ASN A 46 25.00 50.27 -8.54
CA ASN A 46 25.80 49.08 -8.31
C ASN A 46 25.00 47.89 -7.74
N HIS A 47 23.85 47.60 -8.34
CA HIS A 47 23.01 46.45 -8.00
C HIS A 47 22.72 45.56 -9.21
N ILE A 48 22.38 44.29 -8.96
CA ILE A 48 21.90 43.37 -9.98
C ILE A 48 20.38 43.37 -9.96
N ILE A 49 19.78 43.58 -11.12
CA ILE A 49 18.33 43.48 -11.36
C ILE A 49 18.08 42.13 -12.02
N CYS A 50 17.17 41.35 -11.44
CA CYS A 50 16.72 40.08 -11.99
C CYS A 50 15.23 40.20 -12.34
N LYS A 51 14.89 39.96 -13.61
CA LYS A 51 13.50 39.98 -14.11
C LYS A 51 13.11 38.60 -14.61
N TRP A 52 11.97 38.12 -14.15
CA TRP A 52 11.38 36.87 -14.61
C TRP A 52 10.29 37.17 -15.64
N GLU A 53 10.46 36.65 -16.86
CA GLU A 53 9.41 36.60 -17.88
C GLU A 53 8.90 35.16 -17.96
N TYR A 54 7.59 34.94 -17.82
CA TYR A 54 7.04 33.59 -17.70
C TYR A 54 5.69 33.43 -18.39
N SER A 55 5.41 32.21 -18.83
CA SER A 55 4.11 31.83 -19.39
C SER A 55 3.09 31.60 -18.28
N THR A 56 1.99 32.35 -18.32
CA THR A 56 0.85 32.21 -17.39
C THR A 56 0.05 30.92 -17.59
N GLN A 57 0.34 30.17 -18.66
CA GLN A 57 -0.16 28.81 -18.84
C GLN A 57 0.46 27.82 -17.83
N PHE A 58 1.70 28.06 -17.39
CA PHE A 58 2.45 27.14 -16.53
C PHE A 58 2.76 27.71 -15.14
N PHE A 59 2.86 29.03 -15.00
CA PHE A 59 3.24 29.67 -13.74
C PHE A 59 2.29 30.80 -13.36
N ASP A 60 1.99 30.88 -12.07
CA ASP A 60 1.38 32.06 -11.46
C ASP A 60 2.45 32.92 -10.75
N GLU A 61 2.07 34.14 -10.36
CA GLU A 61 2.96 35.07 -9.67
C GLU A 61 3.51 34.49 -8.36
N ALA A 62 2.69 33.75 -7.61
CA ALA A 62 3.11 33.12 -6.36
C ALA A 62 4.21 32.07 -6.59
N SER A 63 4.08 31.24 -7.63
CA SER A 63 5.08 30.24 -8.01
C SER A 63 6.41 30.89 -8.41
N ILE A 64 6.36 31.98 -9.17
CA ILE A 64 7.55 32.75 -9.54
C ILE A 64 8.17 33.46 -8.34
N GLY A 65 7.35 33.94 -7.40
CA GLY A 65 7.82 34.44 -6.10
C GLY A 65 8.68 33.41 -5.37
N VAL A 66 8.18 32.17 -5.24
CA VAL A 66 8.94 31.06 -4.62
C VAL A 66 10.24 30.77 -5.36
N VAL A 67 10.22 30.71 -6.70
CA VAL A 67 11.42 30.51 -7.52
C VAL A 67 12.43 31.63 -7.29
N SER A 68 11.96 32.88 -7.24
CA SER A 68 12.81 34.04 -7.04
C SER A 68 13.45 34.06 -5.66
N ASP A 69 12.69 33.78 -4.60
CA ASP A 69 13.21 33.68 -3.23
C ASP A 69 14.28 32.59 -3.10
N ARG A 70 14.03 31.41 -3.70
CA ARG A 70 15.00 30.31 -3.76
C ARG A 70 16.24 30.69 -4.55
N PHE A 71 16.09 31.38 -5.69
CA PHE A 71 17.21 31.86 -6.48
C PHE A 71 18.10 32.84 -5.71
N VAL A 72 17.51 33.80 -4.99
CA VAL A 72 18.26 34.75 -4.16
C VAL A 72 18.94 34.07 -2.98
N SER A 73 18.27 33.11 -2.34
CA SER A 73 18.90 32.31 -1.28
C SER A 73 20.14 31.56 -1.80
N LEU A 74 20.06 30.97 -3.00
CA LEU A 74 21.20 30.29 -3.62
C LEU A 74 22.33 31.26 -3.98
N LEU A 75 22.02 32.40 -4.60
CA LEU A 75 23.03 33.41 -4.91
C LEU A 75 23.73 33.92 -3.64
N THR A 76 22.98 34.07 -2.54
CA THR A 76 23.55 34.47 -1.25
C THR A 76 24.50 33.41 -0.70
N GLN A 77 24.15 32.12 -0.82
CA GLN A 77 25.01 31.02 -0.38
C GLN A 77 26.28 30.89 -1.23
N VAL A 78 26.20 31.15 -2.54
CA VAL A 78 27.36 31.13 -3.46
C VAL A 78 28.26 32.35 -3.24
N ALA A 79 27.69 33.51 -2.95
CA ALA A 79 28.43 34.74 -2.70
C ALA A 79 29.11 34.77 -1.32
N ASP A 80 28.76 33.85 -0.41
CA ASP A 80 29.37 33.74 0.91
C ASP A 80 30.85 33.37 0.81
N LYS A 81 31.72 34.34 1.08
CA LYS A 81 33.17 34.19 1.03
C LYS A 81 33.70 33.12 1.97
N GLN A 82 33.00 32.84 3.07
CA GLN A 82 33.39 31.81 4.04
C GLN A 82 33.16 30.39 3.51
N LYS A 83 32.41 30.25 2.41
CA LYS A 83 32.01 28.96 1.82
C LYS A 83 32.50 28.77 0.38
N GLN A 84 33.51 29.52 -0.06
CA GLN A 84 34.01 29.50 -1.45
C GLN A 84 34.50 28.14 -1.97
N GLN A 85 34.83 27.20 -1.08
CA GLN A 85 35.27 25.85 -1.45
C GLN A 85 34.19 24.78 -1.25
N GLN A 86 32.94 25.17 -0.98
CA GLN A 86 31.85 24.21 -0.85
C GLN A 86 31.46 23.62 -2.20
N PHE A 87 31.04 22.35 -2.21
CA PHE A 87 30.53 21.71 -3.41
C PHE A 87 29.14 22.25 -3.77
N LEU A 88 28.81 22.30 -5.05
CA LEU A 88 27.48 22.77 -5.49
C LEU A 88 26.32 21.96 -4.90
N ASN A 89 26.54 20.67 -4.61
CA ASN A 89 25.53 19.79 -4.01
C ASN A 89 25.30 20.03 -2.50
N SER A 90 26.07 20.92 -1.86
CA SER A 90 25.84 21.31 -0.46
C SER A 90 24.97 22.55 -0.32
N LEU A 91 24.55 23.18 -1.42
CA LEU A 91 23.67 24.34 -1.40
C LEU A 91 22.23 23.92 -1.07
N HIS A 92 21.57 24.69 -0.20
CA HIS A 92 20.20 24.45 0.20
C HIS A 92 19.23 25.27 -0.66
N ILE A 93 18.45 24.58 -1.49
CA ILE A 93 17.42 25.22 -2.33
C ILE A 93 16.17 25.58 -1.51
N LEU A 94 15.80 24.73 -0.56
CA LEU A 94 14.60 24.92 0.26
C LEU A 94 14.79 26.05 1.27
N GLN A 95 13.78 26.90 1.37
CA GLN A 95 13.69 27.95 2.37
C GLN A 95 13.44 27.36 3.76
N SER A 96 13.78 28.11 4.81
CA SER A 96 13.63 27.69 6.20
C SER A 96 12.20 27.25 6.56
N HIS A 97 11.18 27.91 6.02
CA HIS A 97 9.78 27.55 6.25
C HIS A 97 9.39 26.23 5.55
N GLU A 98 9.99 25.94 4.40
CA GLU A 98 9.78 24.69 3.65
C GLU A 98 10.48 23.52 4.34
N GLN A 99 11.69 23.74 4.86
CA GLN A 99 12.38 22.77 5.72
C GLN A 99 11.55 22.49 6.99
N LYS A 100 11.02 23.53 7.63
CA LYS A 100 10.13 23.36 8.78
C LYS A 100 8.86 22.60 8.41
N MET A 101 8.27 22.87 7.25
CA MET A 101 7.12 22.13 6.74
C MET A 101 7.45 20.65 6.57
N LEU A 102 8.61 20.31 6.00
CA LEU A 102 9.05 18.90 5.90
C LEU A 102 9.19 18.24 7.27
N HIS A 103 9.72 18.95 8.27
CA HIS A 103 9.77 18.42 9.63
C HIS A 103 8.37 18.20 10.20
N THR A 104 7.48 19.18 10.08
CA THR A 104 6.10 19.10 10.57
C THR A 104 5.30 18.00 9.89
N LEU A 105 5.45 17.82 8.57
CA LEU A 105 4.76 16.77 7.82
C LEU A 105 5.28 15.36 8.17
N ASN A 106 6.55 15.24 8.56
CA ASN A 106 7.16 13.96 8.94
C ASN A 106 7.12 13.68 10.44
N ASP A 107 6.66 14.63 11.26
CA ASP A 107 6.47 14.45 12.70
C ASP A 107 5.23 13.58 12.97
N THR A 108 5.36 12.31 12.63
CA THR A 108 4.32 11.27 12.67
C THR A 108 4.56 10.30 13.83
N HIS A 109 5.38 10.71 14.80
CA HIS A 109 5.65 9.90 15.98
C HIS A 109 4.38 9.75 16.82
N VAL A 110 4.03 8.50 17.12
CA VAL A 110 2.90 8.15 17.98
C VAL A 110 3.38 7.15 19.00
N ASP A 111 3.12 7.43 20.28
CA ASP A 111 3.36 6.50 21.38
C ASP A 111 2.29 5.39 21.33
N TYR A 112 2.60 4.30 20.62
CA TYR A 112 1.75 3.11 20.64
C TYR A 112 2.02 2.30 21.92
N ASP A 113 0.99 1.62 22.44
CA ASP A 113 1.16 0.60 23.47
C ASP A 113 2.13 -0.49 23.00
N GLU A 114 2.83 -1.20 23.89
CA GLU A 114 3.77 -2.27 23.48
C GLU A 114 3.11 -3.37 22.62
N GLY A 115 1.77 -3.38 22.54
CA GLY A 115 0.97 -4.21 21.65
C GLY A 115 1.33 -4.11 20.16
N TYR A 116 1.99 -3.04 19.68
CA TYR A 116 2.51 -3.03 18.30
C TYR A 116 3.68 -4.00 18.07
N ARG A 117 4.42 -4.36 19.14
CA ARG A 117 5.45 -5.42 19.13
C ARG A 117 4.83 -6.77 19.48
N SER A 118 3.73 -7.12 18.80
CA SER A 118 3.08 -8.42 18.92
C SER A 118 3.30 -9.28 17.67
N CYS A 119 2.83 -10.51 17.69
CA CYS A 119 2.70 -11.35 16.51
C CYS A 119 1.23 -11.43 16.07
N ILE A 120 1.02 -11.53 14.76
CA ILE A 120 -0.32 -11.53 14.13
C ILE A 120 -1.19 -12.65 14.69
N ALA A 121 -0.65 -13.87 14.79
CA ALA A 121 -1.35 -15.02 15.33
C ALA A 121 -1.79 -14.83 16.80
N GLY A 122 -0.95 -14.17 17.61
CA GLY A 122 -1.26 -13.87 19.01
C GLY A 122 -2.41 -12.87 19.16
N LEU A 123 -2.44 -11.81 18.34
CA LEU A 123 -3.55 -10.85 18.32
C LEU A 123 -4.85 -11.50 17.85
N PHE A 124 -4.79 -12.37 16.83
CA PHE A 124 -5.94 -13.15 16.40
C PHE A 124 -6.48 -14.07 17.52
N ASP A 125 -5.59 -14.79 18.23
CA ASP A 125 -5.99 -15.64 19.35
C ASP A 125 -6.60 -14.84 20.50
N ALA A 126 -6.09 -13.65 20.79
CA ALA A 126 -6.67 -12.76 21.79
C ALA A 126 -8.10 -12.33 21.41
N ASN A 127 -8.32 -11.94 20.15
CA ASN A 127 -9.66 -11.62 19.65
C ASN A 127 -10.61 -12.82 19.73
N ALA A 128 -10.14 -14.02 19.38
CA ALA A 128 -10.93 -15.24 19.45
C ALA A 128 -11.27 -15.68 20.88
N GLN A 129 -10.43 -15.34 21.86
CA GLN A 129 -10.74 -15.55 23.29
C GLN A 129 -11.71 -14.51 23.83
N GLN A 130 -11.57 -13.25 23.39
CA GLN A 130 -12.41 -12.14 23.83
C GLN A 130 -13.85 -12.28 23.32
N ASP A 131 -14.05 -12.68 22.07
CA ASP A 131 -15.36 -12.82 21.45
C ASP A 131 -15.44 -14.05 20.52
N PRO A 132 -15.58 -15.26 21.09
CA PRO A 132 -15.52 -16.51 20.33
C PRO A 132 -16.70 -16.70 19.35
N THR A 133 -17.81 -16.00 19.60
CA THR A 133 -19.06 -16.10 18.81
C THR A 133 -19.14 -15.11 17.66
N GLN A 134 -18.33 -14.06 17.66
CA GLN A 134 -18.24 -13.11 16.55
C GLN A 134 -17.91 -13.84 15.24
N ILE A 135 -18.57 -13.45 14.15
CA ILE A 135 -18.24 -13.95 12.82
C ILE A 135 -16.86 -13.42 12.43
N CYS A 136 -15.98 -14.35 12.07
CA CYS A 136 -14.62 -14.05 11.64
C CYS A 136 -14.55 -13.94 10.12
N VAL A 137 -15.16 -14.90 9.41
CA VAL A 137 -15.21 -14.93 7.96
C VAL A 137 -16.58 -15.35 7.45
N ALA A 138 -17.02 -14.74 6.36
CA ALA A 138 -18.24 -15.09 5.65
C ALA A 138 -17.97 -15.19 4.13
N LEU A 139 -18.46 -16.25 3.51
CA LEU A 139 -18.44 -16.46 2.05
C LEU A 139 -19.81 -17.02 1.65
N ASP A 140 -20.56 -16.24 0.87
CA ASP A 140 -21.96 -16.51 0.54
C ASP A 140 -22.77 -16.88 1.81
N ASP A 141 -23.31 -18.08 1.92
CA ASP A 141 -24.08 -18.54 3.09
C ASP A 141 -23.22 -19.17 4.20
N THR A 142 -21.95 -19.47 3.91
CA THR A 142 -21.04 -20.08 4.88
C THR A 142 -20.44 -19.01 5.78
N ARG A 143 -20.47 -19.25 7.10
CA ARG A 143 -19.91 -18.34 8.11
C ARG A 143 -19.14 -19.14 9.14
N LEU A 144 -17.95 -18.69 9.50
CA LEU A 144 -17.21 -19.25 10.62
C LEU A 144 -16.99 -18.17 11.68
N THR A 145 -17.19 -18.55 12.95
CA THR A 145 -16.86 -17.70 14.09
C THR A 145 -15.36 -17.66 14.35
N TYR A 146 -14.91 -16.71 15.16
CA TYR A 146 -13.51 -16.67 15.61
C TYR A 146 -13.07 -17.95 16.32
N ALA A 147 -13.94 -18.56 17.14
CA ALA A 147 -13.63 -19.85 17.77
C ALA A 147 -13.42 -20.97 16.74
N GLN A 148 -14.29 -21.08 15.74
CA GLN A 148 -14.17 -22.10 14.70
C GLN A 148 -12.91 -21.87 13.84
N MET A 149 -12.66 -20.62 13.42
CA MET A 149 -11.46 -20.27 12.66
C MET A 149 -10.17 -20.56 13.43
N ARG A 150 -10.17 -20.29 14.74
CA ARG A 150 -9.06 -20.64 15.63
C ARG A 150 -8.85 -22.15 15.70
N ASP A 151 -9.92 -22.92 15.87
CA ASP A 151 -9.82 -24.37 15.94
C ASP A 151 -9.27 -24.96 14.63
N TYR A 152 -9.82 -24.57 13.48
CA TYR A 152 -9.33 -25.06 12.18
C TYR A 152 -7.87 -24.67 11.91
N SER A 153 -7.50 -23.40 12.18
CA SER A 153 -6.13 -22.92 11.95
C SER A 153 -5.12 -23.54 12.93
N ASN A 154 -5.49 -23.78 14.19
CA ASN A 154 -4.63 -24.47 15.15
C ASN A 154 -4.38 -25.92 14.75
N GLN A 155 -5.42 -26.64 14.34
CA GLN A 155 -5.24 -28.04 13.95
C GLN A 155 -4.41 -28.15 12.66
N LEU A 156 -4.60 -27.24 11.70
CA LEU A 156 -3.76 -27.22 10.50
C LEU A 156 -2.30 -26.84 10.84
N ALA A 157 -2.08 -25.89 11.75
CA ALA A 157 -0.74 -25.55 12.22
C ALA A 157 -0.04 -26.75 12.87
N ASP A 158 -0.76 -27.53 13.69
CA ASP A 158 -0.25 -28.77 14.30
C ASP A 158 0.17 -29.78 13.22
N TYR A 159 -0.65 -29.94 12.19
CA TYR A 159 -0.35 -30.81 11.06
C TYR A 159 0.90 -30.36 10.29
N LEU A 160 1.00 -29.06 9.99
CA LEU A 160 2.17 -28.48 9.32
C LEU A 160 3.46 -28.78 10.11
N VAL A 161 3.42 -28.63 11.44
CA VAL A 161 4.60 -28.80 12.30
C VAL A 161 4.92 -30.29 12.52
N ASN A 162 3.94 -31.07 12.98
CA ASN A 162 4.19 -32.43 13.48
C ASN A 162 4.18 -33.49 12.39
N GLN A 163 3.41 -33.28 11.31
CA GLN A 163 3.29 -34.26 10.21
C GLN A 163 4.10 -33.85 8.99
N CYS A 164 4.11 -32.55 8.65
CA CYS A 164 4.88 -32.06 7.51
C CYS A 164 6.30 -31.59 7.87
N GLY A 165 6.59 -31.34 9.15
CA GLY A 165 7.93 -30.98 9.60
C GLY A 165 8.29 -29.50 9.44
N VAL A 166 7.31 -28.62 9.24
CA VAL A 166 7.52 -27.16 9.14
C VAL A 166 8.16 -26.64 10.43
N GLN A 167 9.24 -25.87 10.29
CA GLN A 167 9.98 -25.24 11.37
C GLN A 167 9.74 -23.72 11.41
N PRO A 168 9.96 -23.08 12.58
CA PRO A 168 9.93 -21.63 12.67
C PRO A 168 10.86 -20.96 11.65
N GLY A 169 10.35 -19.95 10.94
CA GLY A 169 11.09 -19.22 9.92
C GLY A 169 11.09 -19.83 8.51
N ASP A 170 10.61 -21.06 8.34
CA ASP A 170 10.42 -21.66 7.01
C ASP A 170 9.45 -20.81 6.17
N ILE A 171 9.63 -20.81 4.85
CA ILE A 171 8.68 -20.18 3.93
C ILE A 171 7.71 -21.27 3.48
N VAL A 172 6.42 -21.08 3.75
CA VAL A 172 5.36 -21.95 3.23
C VAL A 172 4.60 -21.15 2.16
N MET A 173 4.72 -21.61 0.92
CA MET A 173 3.96 -21.00 -0.17
C MET A 173 2.53 -21.55 -0.18
N GLN A 174 1.53 -20.71 -0.41
CA GLN A 174 0.13 -21.14 -0.49
C GLN A 174 -0.43 -20.91 -1.89
N CYS A 175 -0.80 -22.00 -2.55
CA CYS A 175 -1.42 -22.02 -3.87
C CYS A 175 -2.88 -22.46 -3.80
N VAL A 176 -3.72 -21.56 -3.28
CA VAL A 176 -5.13 -21.82 -3.01
C VAL A 176 -5.99 -20.70 -3.62
N GLN A 177 -7.06 -21.09 -4.32
CA GLN A 177 -8.05 -20.14 -4.82
C GLN A 177 -8.78 -19.45 -3.67
N ARG A 178 -9.38 -18.29 -3.92
CA ARG A 178 -10.11 -17.55 -2.89
C ARG A 178 -11.20 -18.42 -2.23
N SER A 179 -11.04 -18.72 -0.94
CA SER A 179 -11.93 -19.58 -0.16
C SER A 179 -11.72 -19.35 1.33
N ILE A 180 -12.60 -19.89 2.18
CA ILE A 180 -12.39 -19.88 3.64
C ILE A 180 -11.10 -20.66 4.00
N ASP A 181 -10.84 -21.77 3.31
CA ASP A 181 -9.63 -22.59 3.48
C ASP A 181 -8.35 -21.78 3.24
N MET A 182 -8.37 -20.85 2.30
CA MET A 182 -7.26 -19.91 2.06
C MET A 182 -6.91 -19.11 3.33
N VAL A 183 -7.92 -18.62 4.05
CA VAL A 183 -7.72 -17.84 5.28
C VAL A 183 -7.25 -18.74 6.42
N ILE A 184 -7.81 -19.96 6.53
CA ILE A 184 -7.35 -20.97 7.48
C ILE A 184 -5.86 -21.29 7.24
N GLY A 185 -5.45 -21.48 5.99
CA GLY A 185 -4.06 -21.73 5.60
C GLY A 185 -3.11 -20.61 6.00
N ILE A 186 -3.49 -19.35 5.73
CA ILE A 186 -2.68 -18.18 6.13
C ILE A 186 -2.47 -18.18 7.65
N LEU A 187 -3.55 -18.30 8.43
CA LEU A 187 -3.45 -18.30 9.89
C LEU A 187 -2.65 -19.49 10.42
N ALA A 188 -2.82 -20.68 9.83
CA ALA A 188 -2.11 -21.89 10.22
C ALA A 188 -0.59 -21.77 9.98
N ILE A 189 -0.18 -21.19 8.85
CA ILE A 189 1.23 -20.93 8.54
C ILE A 189 1.84 -19.98 9.58
N LEU A 190 1.15 -18.89 9.91
CA LEU A 190 1.61 -17.94 10.93
C LEU A 190 1.67 -18.57 12.33
N LYS A 191 0.71 -19.44 12.67
CA LYS A 191 0.66 -20.21 13.92
C LYS A 191 1.72 -21.31 14.00
N ALA A 192 2.13 -21.86 12.85
CA ALA A 192 3.29 -22.75 12.72
C ALA A 192 4.63 -21.99 12.76
N HIS A 193 4.60 -20.68 13.06
CA HIS A 193 5.79 -19.82 13.15
C HIS A 193 6.55 -19.68 11.83
N ALA A 194 5.88 -19.97 10.72
CA ALA A 194 6.43 -19.89 9.37
C ALA A 194 6.04 -18.58 8.68
N THR A 195 6.77 -18.27 7.60
CA THR A 195 6.53 -17.13 6.73
C THR A 195 5.54 -17.49 5.63
N TYR A 196 4.41 -16.78 5.57
CA TYR A 196 3.41 -16.95 4.51
C TYR A 196 3.90 -16.34 3.19
N CYS A 197 3.71 -17.06 2.08
CA CYS A 197 3.93 -16.50 0.75
C CYS A 197 2.82 -16.92 -0.20
N ALA A 198 2.14 -15.96 -0.83
CA ALA A 198 1.09 -16.27 -1.78
C ALA A 198 1.67 -16.83 -3.09
N LEU A 199 0.99 -17.82 -3.66
CA LEU A 199 1.21 -18.30 -5.03
C LEU A 199 -0.12 -18.28 -5.77
N ASN A 200 -0.34 -17.29 -6.64
CA ASN A 200 -1.60 -17.17 -7.36
C ASN A 200 -1.79 -18.37 -8.31
N PRO A 201 -2.84 -19.22 -8.15
CA PRO A 201 -3.07 -20.38 -8.99
C PRO A 201 -3.25 -20.07 -10.49
N ASP A 202 -3.69 -18.85 -10.82
CA ASP A 202 -4.01 -18.42 -12.19
C ASP A 202 -2.78 -17.91 -12.96
N HIS A 203 -1.63 -17.78 -12.31
CA HIS A 203 -0.38 -17.44 -12.98
C HIS A 203 0.13 -18.60 -13.87
N PRO A 204 0.94 -18.31 -14.91
CA PRO A 204 1.54 -19.36 -15.72
C PRO A 204 2.62 -20.14 -14.95
N THR A 205 2.78 -21.42 -15.28
CA THR A 205 3.77 -22.35 -14.67
C THR A 205 5.18 -21.76 -14.56
N ASN A 206 5.69 -21.10 -15.61
CA ASN A 206 7.04 -20.52 -15.58
C ASN A 206 7.19 -19.43 -14.51
N ARG A 207 6.13 -18.66 -14.25
CA ARG A 207 6.12 -17.68 -13.17
C ARG A 207 6.13 -18.40 -11.82
N HIS A 208 5.31 -19.43 -11.62
CA HIS A 208 5.34 -20.21 -10.37
C HIS A 208 6.72 -20.78 -10.08
N MET A 209 7.37 -21.40 -11.07
CA MET A 209 8.72 -21.94 -10.93
C MET A 209 9.73 -20.86 -10.53
N THR A 210 9.65 -19.68 -11.13
CA THR A 210 10.52 -18.56 -10.78
C THR A 210 10.37 -18.15 -9.32
N LEU A 211 9.13 -18.07 -8.81
CA LEU A 211 8.85 -17.67 -7.43
C LEU A 211 9.25 -18.75 -6.41
N VAL A 212 9.03 -20.02 -6.74
CA VAL A 212 9.47 -21.17 -5.94
C VAL A 212 11.00 -21.20 -5.83
N ASP A 213 11.69 -20.95 -6.95
CA ASP A 213 13.15 -20.96 -7.00
C ASP A 213 13.76 -19.77 -6.22
N ASP A 214 13.15 -18.59 -6.29
CA ASP A 214 13.60 -17.39 -5.56
C ASP A 214 13.39 -17.49 -4.04
N THR A 215 12.35 -18.21 -3.60
CA THR A 215 12.04 -18.38 -2.18
C THR A 215 12.79 -19.52 -1.52
N HIS A 216 13.34 -20.46 -2.31
CA HIS A 216 13.91 -21.72 -1.81
C HIS A 216 12.96 -22.45 -0.85
N THR A 217 11.65 -22.38 -1.09
CA THR A 217 10.66 -23.03 -0.23
C THR A 217 10.75 -24.55 -0.32
N HIS A 218 10.47 -25.22 0.80
CA HIS A 218 10.29 -26.66 0.89
C HIS A 218 8.82 -27.08 0.98
N PHE A 219 7.90 -26.13 1.15
CA PHE A 219 6.52 -26.43 1.51
C PHE A 219 5.54 -25.62 0.67
N ILE A 220 4.60 -26.32 0.04
CA ILE A 220 3.52 -25.69 -0.70
C ILE A 220 2.18 -26.23 -0.23
N LEU A 221 1.35 -25.35 0.32
CA LEU A 221 -0.02 -25.63 0.71
C LEU A 221 -0.97 -25.40 -0.47
N CYS A 222 -1.75 -26.41 -0.87
CA CYS A 222 -2.65 -26.36 -2.02
C CYS A 222 -3.95 -27.18 -1.80
N HIS A 223 -4.94 -27.06 -2.69
CA HIS A 223 -6.08 -27.99 -2.78
C HIS A 223 -5.78 -29.08 -3.83
N ASP A 224 -6.41 -30.26 -3.71
CA ASP A 224 -6.44 -31.29 -4.78
C ASP A 224 -6.91 -30.71 -6.12
N GLY A 225 -7.93 -29.86 -6.05
CA GLY A 225 -8.54 -29.23 -7.22
C GLY A 225 -7.67 -28.16 -7.87
N THR A 226 -6.59 -27.73 -7.21
CA THR A 226 -5.58 -26.84 -7.81
C THR A 226 -4.75 -27.66 -8.81
N ARG A 227 -5.36 -28.11 -9.92
CA ARG A 227 -4.71 -28.87 -11.00
C ARG A 227 -3.83 -27.99 -11.87
N ALA A 228 -3.04 -27.13 -11.25
CA ALA A 228 -2.10 -26.32 -11.99
C ALA A 228 -1.00 -27.25 -12.51
N ALA A 229 -0.76 -27.23 -13.82
CA ALA A 229 0.25 -28.06 -14.47
C ALA A 229 1.65 -27.96 -13.81
N PHE A 230 1.91 -26.84 -13.12
CA PHE A 230 3.13 -26.66 -12.33
C PHE A 230 3.25 -27.61 -11.13
N LEU A 231 2.16 -27.99 -10.45
CA LEU A 231 2.26 -28.91 -9.28
C LEU A 231 2.81 -30.28 -9.69
N TRP A 232 2.44 -30.77 -10.88
CA TRP A 232 3.05 -31.98 -11.46
C TRP A 232 4.54 -31.79 -11.77
N THR A 233 4.94 -30.58 -12.15
CA THR A 233 6.37 -30.24 -12.36
C THR A 233 7.12 -30.23 -11.03
N LEU A 234 6.50 -29.73 -9.96
CA LEU A 234 7.09 -29.65 -8.63
C LEU A 234 7.20 -31.01 -7.91
N LEU A 235 6.26 -31.93 -8.14
CA LEU A 235 6.37 -33.31 -7.63
C LEU A 235 7.67 -34.00 -8.07
N ASN A 236 8.23 -33.58 -9.21
CA ASN A 236 9.49 -34.11 -9.74
C ASN A 236 10.72 -33.29 -9.30
N LYS A 237 10.55 -32.26 -8.47
CA LYS A 237 11.61 -31.39 -7.95
C LYS A 237 11.74 -31.56 -6.43
N PRO A 238 12.35 -32.66 -5.96
CA PRO A 238 12.72 -32.75 -4.54
C PRO A 238 13.67 -31.59 -4.21
N PRO A 239 13.60 -31.02 -2.99
CA PRO A 239 12.87 -31.48 -1.80
C PRO A 239 11.59 -30.66 -1.50
N ILE A 240 10.65 -30.55 -2.44
CA ILE A 240 9.36 -29.84 -2.21
C ILE A 240 8.29 -30.82 -1.69
N THR A 241 7.69 -30.51 -0.56
CA THR A 241 6.53 -31.19 0.01
C THR A 241 5.25 -30.44 -0.36
N LEU A 242 4.36 -31.11 -1.11
CA LEU A 242 3.01 -30.61 -1.37
C LEU A 242 2.08 -31.02 -0.22
N ILE A 243 1.44 -30.03 0.38
CA ILE A 243 0.56 -30.17 1.54
C ILE A 243 -0.86 -29.88 1.06
N ASN A 244 -1.75 -30.87 1.18
CA ASN A 244 -3.13 -30.73 0.76
C ASN A 244 -4.03 -30.31 1.92
N ILE A 245 -4.60 -29.10 1.82
CA ILE A 245 -5.50 -28.55 2.85
C ILE A 245 -6.86 -29.27 2.90
N SER A 246 -7.36 -29.76 1.77
CA SER A 246 -8.67 -30.44 1.68
C SER A 246 -8.67 -31.79 2.38
N THR A 247 -7.59 -32.58 2.24
CA THR A 247 -7.44 -33.86 2.94
C THR A 247 -7.45 -33.67 4.46
N PHE A 248 -6.80 -32.60 4.93
CA PHE A 248 -6.73 -32.28 6.35
C PHE A 248 -8.09 -31.91 6.95
N LEU A 249 -8.85 -31.04 6.27
CA LEU A 249 -10.17 -30.59 6.74
C LEU A 249 -11.20 -31.74 6.82
N LEU A 250 -11.03 -32.80 6.03
CA LEU A 250 -11.87 -34.00 6.09
C LEU A 250 -11.53 -34.93 7.26
N GLN A 251 -10.28 -34.91 7.76
CA GLN A 251 -9.78 -35.82 8.80
C GLN A 251 -9.81 -35.24 10.23
N SER A 252 -10.07 -33.95 10.37
CA SER A 252 -9.98 -33.16 11.62
C SER A 252 -11.12 -33.39 12.63
N SER A 253 -11.87 -34.49 12.51
CA SER A 253 -12.97 -34.84 13.43
C SER A 253 -12.51 -35.18 14.86
N VAL A 254 -11.20 -35.24 15.12
CA VAL A 254 -10.64 -35.51 16.45
C VAL A 254 -10.00 -34.24 17.02
N ARG A 255 -10.70 -33.59 17.96
CA ARG A 255 -10.21 -32.46 18.76
C ARG A 255 -9.04 -32.89 19.64
N LYS A 256 -7.81 -32.84 19.14
CA LYS A 256 -6.62 -32.88 20.00
C LYS A 256 -6.30 -31.47 20.47
N SER A 257 -5.99 -31.34 21.76
CA SER A 257 -5.53 -30.08 22.33
C SER A 257 -4.22 -29.69 21.66
N TYR A 258 -4.24 -28.57 20.95
CA TYR A 258 -3.06 -27.94 20.37
C TYR A 258 -2.06 -27.63 21.49
N SER A 259 -0.84 -28.19 21.38
CA SER A 259 0.25 -27.96 22.34
C SER A 259 1.50 -27.69 21.54
N HIS A 260 1.77 -26.40 21.30
CA HIS A 260 2.98 -25.99 20.62
C HIS A 260 4.18 -26.14 21.56
N THR A 261 5.13 -27.00 21.21
CA THR A 261 6.40 -27.16 21.94
C THR A 261 7.49 -26.22 21.42
N GLN A 262 7.24 -25.56 20.28
CA GLN A 262 8.18 -24.63 19.66
C GLN A 262 8.12 -23.25 20.32
N MET A 263 9.26 -22.55 20.34
CA MET A 263 9.34 -21.17 20.81
C MET A 263 8.41 -20.28 19.97
N PRO A 264 7.65 -19.36 20.59
CA PRO A 264 6.76 -18.45 19.88
C PRO A 264 7.52 -17.52 18.93
N ASN A 265 6.87 -17.12 17.84
CA ASN A 265 7.37 -16.05 16.97
C ASN A 265 7.69 -14.79 17.79
N LYS A 266 8.73 -14.10 17.34
CA LYS A 266 9.08 -12.75 17.79
C LYS A 266 8.50 -11.71 16.83
N PRO A 267 8.25 -10.48 17.30
CA PRO A 267 7.74 -9.39 16.44
C PRO A 267 8.64 -9.08 15.23
N ASP A 268 9.94 -9.33 15.36
CA ASP A 268 10.95 -9.12 14.33
C ASP A 268 11.05 -10.26 13.30
N ASP A 269 10.36 -11.38 13.53
CA ASP A 269 10.34 -12.49 12.59
C ASP A 269 9.48 -12.14 11.36
N ARG A 270 9.81 -12.77 10.23
CA ARG A 270 9.08 -12.61 8.97
C ARG A 270 7.67 -13.17 9.12
N ALA A 271 6.66 -12.36 8.82
CA ALA A 271 5.27 -12.77 8.77
C ALA A 271 4.91 -13.28 7.38
N TYR A 272 5.21 -12.49 6.35
CA TYR A 272 4.87 -12.83 4.98
C TYR A 272 5.82 -12.24 3.95
N ILE A 273 5.75 -12.74 2.72
CA ILE A 273 6.48 -12.24 1.56
C ILE A 273 5.48 -11.81 0.49
N VAL A 274 5.70 -10.63 -0.08
CA VAL A 274 5.01 -10.16 -1.30
C VAL A 274 6.02 -10.01 -2.41
N PHE A 275 5.64 -10.38 -3.63
CA PHE A 275 6.49 -10.20 -4.82
C PHE A 275 6.11 -8.93 -5.57
N THR A 276 7.10 -8.12 -5.90
CA THR A 276 6.93 -6.92 -6.72
C THR A 276 7.54 -7.10 -8.11
N SER A 277 7.09 -6.31 -9.09
CA SER A 277 7.73 -6.24 -10.41
C SER A 277 9.13 -5.67 -10.27
N GLY A 278 10.17 -6.49 -10.46
CA GLY A 278 11.53 -5.99 -10.47
C GLY A 278 11.80 -5.21 -11.76
N SER A 279 12.59 -4.14 -11.65
CA SER A 279 13.08 -3.35 -12.81
C SER A 279 13.86 -4.18 -13.83
N THR A 280 14.35 -5.36 -13.45
CA THR A 280 15.06 -6.32 -14.29
C THR A 280 14.14 -7.35 -14.97
N GLY A 281 12.81 -7.23 -14.80
CA GLY A 281 11.81 -8.19 -15.28
C GLY A 281 11.63 -9.43 -14.41
N LYS A 282 12.55 -9.69 -13.46
CA LYS A 282 12.41 -10.76 -12.46
C LYS A 282 11.66 -10.25 -11.22
N PRO A 283 10.62 -10.96 -10.73
CA PRO A 283 9.97 -10.60 -9.48
C PRO A 283 10.97 -10.55 -8.31
N LYS A 284 10.77 -9.62 -7.36
CA LYS A 284 11.59 -9.51 -6.15
C LYS A 284 10.76 -9.82 -4.91
N ALA A 285 11.22 -10.73 -4.07
CA ALA A 285 10.62 -11.01 -2.78
C ALA A 285 10.85 -9.85 -1.79
N VAL A 286 9.76 -9.34 -1.21
CA VAL A 286 9.78 -8.32 -0.15
C VAL A 286 9.27 -8.95 1.14
N PRO A 287 10.16 -9.33 2.07
CA PRO A 287 9.76 -9.89 3.35
C PRO A 287 9.24 -8.79 4.28
N ILE A 288 8.07 -9.02 4.87
CA ILE A 288 7.44 -8.14 5.86
C ILE A 288 7.45 -8.85 7.22
N ARG A 289 7.88 -8.15 8.27
CA ARG A 289 7.89 -8.67 9.64
C ARG A 289 6.55 -8.42 10.33
N HIS A 290 6.28 -9.18 11.39
CA HIS A 290 5.05 -9.02 12.17
C HIS A 290 4.85 -7.59 12.67
N TYR A 291 5.89 -6.98 13.25
CA TYR A 291 5.78 -5.62 13.79
C TYR A 291 5.51 -4.57 12.70
N ASN A 292 6.06 -4.73 11.48
CA ASN A 292 5.84 -3.79 10.38
C ASN A 292 4.35 -3.74 10.02
N PHE A 293 3.74 -4.91 9.89
CA PHE A 293 2.33 -5.03 9.57
C PHE A 293 1.45 -4.44 10.68
N ILE A 294 1.72 -4.79 11.94
CA ILE A 294 0.92 -4.32 13.07
C ILE A 294 1.06 -2.82 13.24
N ALA A 295 2.27 -2.26 13.11
CA ALA A 295 2.48 -0.82 13.16
C ALA A 295 1.67 -0.09 12.08
N CYS A 296 1.60 -0.63 10.86
CA CYS A 296 0.76 -0.09 9.79
C CYS A 296 -0.73 -0.10 10.19
N VAL A 297 -1.25 -1.24 10.68
CA VAL A 297 -2.66 -1.33 11.14
C VAL A 297 -2.94 -0.34 12.27
N ARG A 298 -2.05 -0.22 13.26
CA ARG A 298 -2.20 0.72 14.39
C ARG A 298 -2.16 2.18 13.95
N ALA A 299 -1.27 2.52 13.01
CA ALA A 299 -1.22 3.86 12.43
C ALA A 299 -2.54 4.20 11.72
N CYS A 300 -3.08 3.26 10.93
CA CYS A 300 -4.35 3.49 10.26
C CYS A 300 -5.54 3.60 11.24
N GLN A 301 -5.52 2.86 12.36
CA GLN A 301 -6.51 3.03 13.44
C GLN A 301 -6.37 4.40 14.12
N HIS A 302 -5.14 4.82 14.42
CA HIS A 302 -4.86 6.11 15.07
C HIS A 302 -5.31 7.28 14.21
N LEU A 303 -4.97 7.24 12.91
CA LEU A 303 -5.36 8.25 11.92
C LEU A 303 -6.83 8.15 11.51
N LYS A 304 -7.58 7.17 12.04
CA LYS A 304 -8.98 6.91 11.69
C LYS A 304 -9.19 6.73 10.18
N ILE A 305 -8.17 6.20 9.48
CA ILE A 305 -8.22 5.86 8.06
C ILE A 305 -9.12 4.64 7.87
N PHE A 306 -9.10 3.70 8.83
CA PHE A 306 -10.06 2.60 8.93
C PHE A 306 -10.95 2.83 10.13
N GLY A 307 -12.21 2.43 9.97
CA GLY A 307 -13.23 2.58 10.98
C GLY A 307 -12.84 1.77 12.21
N PHE A 308 -13.47 2.11 13.32
CA PHE A 308 -13.23 1.59 14.65
C PHE A 308 -13.11 0.05 14.70
N THR A 309 -12.53 -0.46 15.77
CA THR A 309 -12.41 -1.90 16.07
C THR A 309 -13.65 -2.72 15.67
N LYS A 310 -13.43 -3.85 14.99
CA LYS A 310 -14.46 -4.78 14.49
C LYS A 310 -15.25 -4.38 13.23
N GLU A 311 -14.60 -3.73 12.26
CA GLU A 311 -15.20 -3.46 10.94
C GLU A 311 -15.56 -4.74 10.15
N THR A 312 -16.47 -4.60 9.18
CA THR A 312 -16.78 -5.63 8.18
C THR A 312 -16.05 -5.29 6.88
N THR A 313 -14.98 -6.02 6.60
CA THR A 313 -14.09 -5.82 5.45
C THR A 313 -14.51 -6.66 4.27
N LEU A 314 -14.59 -6.09 3.07
CA LEU A 314 -14.73 -6.88 1.85
C LEU A 314 -13.34 -7.30 1.32
N GLN A 315 -13.15 -8.61 1.13
CA GLN A 315 -11.95 -9.18 0.53
C GLN A 315 -12.12 -9.25 -0.99
N THR A 316 -11.47 -8.34 -1.73
CA THR A 316 -11.58 -8.25 -3.20
C THR A 316 -10.26 -8.43 -3.91
N SER A 317 -9.15 -8.16 -3.24
CA SER A 317 -7.82 -8.13 -3.85
C SER A 317 -7.34 -9.53 -4.22
N GLN A 318 -6.54 -9.61 -5.28
CA GLN A 318 -5.86 -10.84 -5.68
C GLN A 318 -4.65 -11.10 -4.78
N CYS A 319 -4.33 -12.36 -4.51
CA CYS A 319 -3.25 -12.74 -3.60
C CYS A 319 -1.84 -12.33 -4.06
N SER A 320 -1.70 -11.90 -5.31
CA SER A 320 -0.45 -11.33 -5.86
C SER A 320 -0.12 -9.94 -5.30
N PHE A 321 -1.07 -9.25 -4.69
CA PHE A 321 -0.90 -7.87 -4.17
C PHE A 321 -0.85 -7.87 -2.64
N ASP A 322 -0.14 -6.91 -2.07
CA ASP A 322 -0.04 -6.72 -0.62
C ASP A 322 -1.38 -6.36 0.03
N VAL A 323 -2.26 -5.64 -0.69
CA VAL A 323 -3.63 -5.30 -0.25
C VAL A 323 -4.43 -6.55 0.14
N HIS A 324 -4.22 -7.68 -0.53
CA HIS A 324 -4.86 -8.94 -0.14
C HIS A 324 -4.50 -9.38 1.28
N VAL A 325 -3.21 -9.28 1.64
CA VAL A 325 -2.76 -9.58 2.99
C VAL A 325 -3.31 -8.55 3.97
N PHE A 326 -3.37 -7.29 3.56
CA PHE A 326 -3.91 -6.21 4.37
C PHE A 326 -5.40 -6.41 4.70
N GLU A 327 -6.26 -6.60 3.71
CA GLU A 327 -7.70 -6.88 3.87
C GLU A 327 -7.94 -8.01 4.88
N ILE A 328 -7.20 -9.11 4.73
CA ILE A 328 -7.38 -10.30 5.57
C ILE A 328 -6.84 -10.06 6.98
N LEU A 329 -5.53 -9.82 7.11
CA LEU A 329 -4.88 -9.84 8.41
C LEU A 329 -5.26 -8.63 9.26
N ALA A 330 -5.55 -7.45 8.67
CA ALA A 330 -5.99 -6.29 9.43
C ALA A 330 -7.36 -6.57 10.08
N THR A 331 -8.25 -7.23 9.35
CA THR A 331 -9.56 -7.66 9.88
C THR A 331 -9.39 -8.63 11.04
N MET A 332 -8.51 -9.63 10.90
CA MET A 332 -8.27 -10.65 11.93
C MET A 332 -7.67 -10.08 13.22
N VAL A 333 -6.70 -9.16 13.11
CA VAL A 333 -6.05 -8.58 14.31
C VAL A 333 -6.88 -7.49 14.98
N THR A 334 -7.93 -7.00 14.32
CA THR A 334 -8.84 -5.98 14.88
C THR A 334 -10.20 -6.54 15.33
N GLY A 335 -10.41 -7.85 15.21
CA GLY A 335 -11.63 -8.52 15.66
C GLY A 335 -12.84 -8.33 14.73
N GLY A 336 -12.60 -7.90 13.49
CA GLY A 336 -13.64 -7.64 12.50
C GLY A 336 -14.17 -8.88 11.78
N THR A 337 -15.07 -8.67 10.82
CA THR A 337 -15.62 -9.72 9.96
C THR A 337 -15.06 -9.59 8.56
N LEU A 338 -14.45 -10.64 8.03
CA LEU A 338 -13.97 -10.69 6.65
C LEU A 338 -15.07 -11.27 5.74
N VAL A 339 -15.63 -10.45 4.87
CA VAL A 339 -16.58 -10.88 3.84
C VAL A 339 -15.80 -11.17 2.56
N MET A 340 -15.78 -12.44 2.16
CA MET A 340 -15.07 -12.87 0.97
C MET A 340 -16.01 -12.89 -0.23
N LEU A 341 -15.51 -12.43 -1.38
CA LEU A 341 -16.12 -12.73 -2.66
C LEU A 341 -15.77 -14.16 -3.10
N LYS A 342 -16.59 -14.79 -3.93
CA LYS A 342 -16.19 -16.00 -4.66
C LYS A 342 -14.98 -15.74 -5.61
N PRO A 343 -14.23 -16.77 -6.04
CA PRO A 343 -13.22 -16.63 -7.10
C PRO A 343 -13.79 -15.88 -8.31
N PHE A 344 -13.04 -14.91 -8.83
CA PHE A 344 -13.46 -14.00 -9.91
C PHE A 344 -14.72 -13.14 -9.64
N GLY A 345 -15.32 -13.21 -8.45
CA GLY A 345 -16.54 -12.46 -8.11
C GLY A 345 -16.36 -10.94 -8.13
N HIS A 346 -15.12 -10.45 -8.03
CA HIS A 346 -14.79 -9.03 -8.15
C HIS A 346 -15.03 -8.46 -9.56
N MET A 347 -15.27 -9.31 -10.56
CA MET A 347 -15.59 -8.90 -11.94
C MET A 347 -17.10 -8.70 -12.16
N ASP A 348 -17.93 -9.10 -11.20
CA ASP A 348 -19.39 -9.01 -11.29
C ASP A 348 -19.87 -7.90 -10.34
N MET A 349 -20.17 -6.73 -10.89
CA MET A 349 -20.53 -5.55 -10.10
C MET A 349 -21.89 -5.71 -9.40
N ASP A 350 -22.81 -6.49 -9.95
CA ASP A 350 -24.07 -6.81 -9.27
C ASP A 350 -23.81 -7.69 -8.05
N TYR A 351 -22.99 -8.72 -8.19
CA TYR A 351 -22.60 -9.58 -7.07
C TYR A 351 -21.82 -8.82 -5.99
N VAL A 352 -20.83 -8.00 -6.38
CA VAL A 352 -20.10 -7.12 -5.45
C VAL A 352 -21.08 -6.20 -4.72
N SER A 353 -22.00 -5.58 -5.48
CA SER A 353 -22.97 -4.65 -4.95
C SER A 353 -23.89 -5.28 -3.91
N ARG A 354 -24.49 -6.42 -4.25
CA ARG A 354 -25.34 -7.19 -3.34
C ARG A 354 -24.57 -7.69 -2.13
N THR A 355 -23.33 -8.14 -2.30
CA THR A 355 -22.50 -8.61 -1.18
C THR A 355 -22.22 -7.49 -0.18
N ILE A 356 -21.86 -6.28 -0.67
CA ILE A 356 -21.66 -5.10 0.19
C ILE A 356 -22.91 -4.82 1.01
N ALA A 357 -24.06 -4.83 0.35
CA ALA A 357 -25.35 -4.56 0.98
C ALA A 357 -25.77 -5.61 2.00
N GLU A 358 -25.89 -6.86 1.56
CA GLU A 358 -26.44 -7.98 2.34
C GLU A 358 -25.56 -8.38 3.52
N LYS A 359 -24.24 -8.16 3.41
CA LYS A 359 -23.29 -8.46 4.48
C LYS A 359 -22.91 -7.25 5.31
N HIS A 360 -23.52 -6.08 5.04
CA HIS A 360 -23.24 -4.83 5.72
C HIS A 360 -21.74 -4.49 5.77
N VAL A 361 -21.09 -4.57 4.61
CA VAL A 361 -19.67 -4.21 4.47
C VAL A 361 -19.49 -2.75 4.83
N THR A 362 -18.58 -2.48 5.76
CA THR A 362 -18.31 -1.13 6.24
C THR A 362 -17.08 -0.50 5.60
N TRP A 363 -16.18 -1.33 5.06
CA TRP A 363 -14.93 -0.89 4.48
C TRP A 363 -14.46 -1.81 3.34
N THR A 364 -13.92 -1.21 2.28
CA THR A 364 -13.32 -1.93 1.15
C THR A 364 -12.21 -1.11 0.50
N ILE A 365 -11.25 -1.82 -0.11
CA ILE A 365 -10.26 -1.26 -1.02
C ILE A 365 -10.55 -1.80 -2.41
N LEU A 366 -10.64 -0.93 -3.41
CA LEU A 366 -10.71 -1.32 -4.82
C LEU A 366 -9.60 -0.60 -5.60
N THR A 367 -9.18 -1.15 -6.72
CA THR A 367 -8.33 -0.38 -7.65
C THR A 367 -9.14 0.73 -8.31
N PRO A 368 -8.51 1.81 -8.83
CA PRO A 368 -9.22 2.86 -9.56
C PRO A 368 -10.12 2.33 -10.68
N THR A 369 -9.68 1.28 -11.38
CA THR A 369 -10.46 0.64 -12.46
C THR A 369 -11.72 -0.04 -11.93
N ILE A 370 -11.62 -0.87 -10.89
CA ILE A 370 -12.79 -1.55 -10.31
C ILE A 370 -13.72 -0.54 -9.64
N THR A 371 -13.17 0.52 -9.05
CA THR A 371 -13.93 1.67 -8.54
C THR A 371 -14.80 2.27 -9.63
N ALA A 372 -14.21 2.59 -10.78
CA ALA A 372 -14.92 3.21 -11.90
C ALA A 372 -16.04 2.31 -12.42
N PHE A 373 -15.81 1.01 -12.55
CA PHE A 373 -16.84 0.06 -12.96
C PHE A 373 -17.98 -0.05 -11.94
N LEU A 374 -17.66 -0.06 -10.64
CA LEU A 374 -18.69 -0.08 -9.61
C LEU A 374 -19.53 1.20 -9.62
N VAL A 375 -18.89 2.37 -9.73
CA VAL A 375 -19.59 3.66 -9.80
C VAL A 375 -20.50 3.73 -11.03
N GLN A 376 -20.00 3.33 -12.19
CA GLN A 376 -20.82 3.30 -13.42
C GLN A 376 -22.01 2.35 -13.26
N PHE A 377 -21.77 1.13 -12.76
CA PHE A 377 -22.83 0.16 -12.51
C PHE A 377 -23.92 0.71 -11.56
N LEU A 378 -23.52 1.42 -10.51
CA LEU A 378 -24.45 2.03 -9.56
C LEU A 378 -25.24 3.20 -10.13
N GLN A 379 -24.64 3.99 -11.03
CA GLN A 379 -25.34 5.04 -11.75
C GLN A 379 -26.40 4.47 -12.70
N ASP A 380 -26.09 3.36 -13.36
CA ASP A 380 -27.01 2.66 -14.27
C ASP A 380 -28.11 1.89 -13.50
N ASN A 381 -27.88 1.58 -12.21
CA ASN A 381 -28.77 0.78 -11.37
C ASN A 381 -29.02 1.46 -9.99
N PRO A 382 -29.72 2.60 -9.93
CA PRO A 382 -29.83 3.43 -8.72
C PRO A 382 -30.45 2.71 -7.52
N ASP A 383 -31.32 1.73 -7.74
CA ASP A 383 -31.90 0.90 -6.66
C ASP A 383 -30.84 0.09 -5.89
N SER A 384 -29.65 -0.09 -6.46
CA SER A 384 -28.51 -0.75 -5.81
C SER A 384 -27.84 0.14 -4.76
N VAL A 385 -27.81 1.46 -4.95
CA VAL A 385 -27.13 2.42 -4.05
C VAL A 385 -27.80 2.43 -2.68
N VAL A 386 -29.13 2.39 -2.64
CA VAL A 386 -29.93 2.32 -1.40
C VAL A 386 -29.51 1.13 -0.54
N ARG A 387 -28.97 0.07 -1.15
CA ARG A 387 -28.56 -1.15 -0.44
C ARG A 387 -27.18 -1.03 0.24
N MET A 388 -26.34 -0.05 -0.11
CA MET A 388 -24.94 0.07 0.37
C MET A 388 -24.72 1.03 1.56
N GLN A 389 -25.75 1.37 2.33
CA GLN A 389 -25.66 2.39 3.39
C GLN A 389 -24.64 2.10 4.51
N SER A 390 -24.15 0.86 4.60
CA SER A 390 -23.14 0.45 5.57
C SER A 390 -21.72 0.85 5.19
N LEU A 391 -21.43 1.08 3.91
CA LEU A 391 -20.08 1.37 3.43
C LEU A 391 -19.65 2.77 3.86
N ARG A 392 -18.71 2.85 4.80
CA ARG A 392 -18.21 4.10 5.38
C ARG A 392 -16.88 4.53 4.78
N ILE A 393 -16.05 3.57 4.39
CA ILE A 393 -14.67 3.83 3.98
C ILE A 393 -14.37 3.10 2.68
N PHE A 394 -13.92 3.89 1.71
CA PHE A 394 -13.59 3.45 0.38
C PHE A 394 -12.15 3.85 0.06
N GLY A 395 -11.27 2.85 -0.05
CA GLY A 395 -9.90 3.04 -0.48
C GLY A 395 -9.75 2.81 -1.97
N SER A 396 -9.04 3.71 -2.66
CA SER A 396 -8.56 3.48 -4.02
C SER A 396 -7.05 3.51 -4.04
N ILE A 397 -6.41 2.39 -4.38
CA ILE A 397 -4.95 2.26 -4.40
C ILE A 397 -4.49 1.65 -5.71
N GLY A 398 -3.35 2.13 -6.21
CA GLY A 398 -2.69 1.57 -7.37
C GLY A 398 -2.28 0.12 -7.14
N ALA A 399 -2.31 -0.66 -8.23
CA ALA A 399 -1.81 -2.03 -8.26
C ALA A 399 -0.28 -2.07 -8.41
#